data_AF-A0A8F2VYZ3-F1
#
_entry.id   AF-A0A8F2VYZ3-F1
#
_cell.length_a   1.000
_cell.length_b   1.000
_cell.length_c   1.000
_cell.angle_alpha   90.00
_cell.angle_beta   90.00
_cell.angle_gamma   90.00
#
_symmetry.space_group_name_H-M   'P 1'
#
loop_
_entity.id
_entity.type
_entity.pdbx_description
1 polymer ?
#
loop_
_entity_poly.entity_id
_entity_poly.type
_entity_poly.pdbx_seq_one_letter_code
_entity_poly.pdbx_strand_id
1 'polypeptide(L)'
;MEPPNLLRVPSICNQQDARFRELLDLDKCVLEDYSKKPSLVRYIRPRRPERKTPPLLPPLKLYRSILRAHRTKLPAELRFLGDEYVKSEFKAHKTTDNPMHIIGFLTQWQDYLRSIDGGTWQQGKMTQQDLDKMSPEQVSQLYELMQETKRLGQQ
;
A
#
# COMPACT_ATOMS: atom_id res chain seq x y z
N MET A 1 6.52 11.97 -51.83
CA MET A 1 7.91 11.68 -51.42
C MET A 1 8.72 12.90 -51.81
N GLU A 2 8.82 13.87 -50.90
CA GLU A 2 9.71 15.04 -51.02
C GLU A 2 10.61 15.07 -49.78
N PRO A 3 11.93 15.24 -49.91
CA PRO A 3 12.85 15.31 -48.78
C PRO A 3 13.07 16.74 -48.25
N PRO A 4 13.59 16.87 -47.01
CA PRO A 4 13.29 17.97 -46.08
C PRO A 4 14.35 19.09 -46.00
N ASN A 5 13.92 20.26 -45.55
CA ASN A 5 14.75 21.45 -45.30
C ASN A 5 15.58 21.36 -44.00
N LEU A 6 16.86 21.75 -44.12
CA LEU A 6 17.88 21.81 -43.07
C LEU A 6 17.97 23.21 -42.42
N LEU A 7 18.37 23.21 -41.16
CA LEU A 7 18.56 24.32 -40.21
C LEU A 7 19.76 25.24 -40.53
N ARG A 8 19.69 26.55 -40.18
CA ARG A 8 20.77 27.29 -39.46
C ARG A 8 20.36 28.70 -38.92
N VAL A 9 20.87 29.00 -37.72
CA VAL A 9 20.84 30.19 -36.80
C VAL A 9 21.94 31.25 -37.15
N PRO A 10 22.31 32.26 -36.31
CA PRO A 10 21.65 33.46 -35.70
C PRO A 10 22.50 34.78 -35.85
N SER A 11 22.07 35.96 -35.35
CA SER A 11 22.98 37.05 -34.85
C SER A 11 22.22 38.24 -34.17
N ILE A 12 22.36 38.47 -32.85
CA ILE A 12 23.13 39.52 -32.10
C ILE A 12 22.49 40.92 -31.96
N CYS A 13 22.09 41.20 -30.70
CA CYS A 13 22.29 42.37 -29.83
C CYS A 13 22.60 43.77 -30.42
N ASN A 14 21.93 44.80 -29.89
CA ASN A 14 22.62 46.05 -29.55
C ASN A 14 21.99 46.79 -28.35
N GLN A 15 22.88 47.35 -27.56
CA GLN A 15 22.77 47.87 -26.19
C GLN A 15 23.16 49.36 -26.23
N GLN A 16 22.54 50.19 -25.37
CA GLN A 16 23.00 51.55 -24.95
C GLN A 16 22.91 52.68 -26.02
N ASP A 17 22.63 53.96 -25.75
CA ASP A 17 22.76 54.80 -24.56
C ASP A 17 21.86 56.05 -24.68
N ALA A 18 21.30 56.52 -23.57
CA ALA A 18 20.97 57.94 -23.36
C ALA A 18 20.90 58.25 -21.86
N ARG A 19 22.06 58.32 -21.21
CA ARG A 19 22.24 59.09 -19.98
C ARG A 19 22.21 60.58 -20.31
N PHE A 20 21.50 61.41 -19.54
CA PHE A 20 22.07 62.64 -18.93
C PHE A 20 21.00 63.41 -18.10
N ARG A 21 21.20 63.43 -16.77
CA ARG A 21 20.92 64.48 -15.72
C ARG A 21 19.48 65.07 -15.65
N GLU A 22 18.82 65.33 -14.51
CA GLU A 22 19.18 65.92 -13.20
C GLU A 22 17.84 65.91 -12.38
N LEU A 23 17.66 65.21 -11.27
CA LEU A 23 17.99 65.59 -9.89
C LEU A 23 17.31 66.89 -9.37
N LEU A 24 16.05 66.77 -8.93
CA LEU A 24 15.37 67.52 -7.86
C LEU A 24 14.29 66.56 -7.29
N ASP A 25 14.53 65.72 -6.27
CA ASP A 25 14.60 66.02 -4.82
C ASP A 25 13.51 67.03 -4.37
N LEU A 26 12.62 66.83 -3.40
CA LEU A 26 12.32 65.87 -2.33
C LEU A 26 10.83 66.12 -1.92
N ASP A 27 10.26 65.37 -0.98
CA ASP A 27 8.92 65.54 -0.37
C ASP A 27 7.67 64.91 -1.03
N LYS A 28 7.69 63.57 -1.19
CA LYS A 28 6.45 62.75 -1.07
C LYS A 28 6.71 61.42 -0.35
N CYS A 29 7.30 61.47 0.83
CA CYS A 29 7.26 60.34 1.77
C CYS A 29 6.24 60.65 2.87
N VAL A 30 4.95 60.46 2.55
CA VAL A 30 3.88 60.36 3.55
C VAL A 30 3.43 58.90 3.59
N LEU A 31 3.81 58.26 4.69
CA LEU A 31 3.02 57.33 5.51
C LEU A 31 1.89 56.56 4.80
N GLU A 32 2.11 55.26 4.64
CA GLU A 32 1.13 54.24 4.99
C GLU A 32 1.85 52.91 5.28
N ASP A 33 2.09 52.65 6.56
CA ASP A 33 2.38 51.32 7.09
C ASP A 33 1.21 50.39 6.78
N TYR A 34 1.44 49.17 6.29
CA TYR A 34 0.74 47.96 6.75
C TYR A 34 1.41 46.68 6.19
N SER A 35 2.35 46.16 6.97
CA SER A 35 2.58 44.73 7.24
C SER A 35 2.28 43.72 6.10
N LYS A 36 3.14 43.64 5.08
CA LYS A 36 3.27 42.39 4.30
C LYS A 36 4.16 41.43 5.09
N LYS A 37 3.56 40.66 6.00
CA LYS A 37 4.21 39.48 6.59
C LYS A 37 4.58 38.54 5.43
N PRO A 38 5.84 38.09 5.29
CA PRO A 38 6.12 37.00 4.35
C PRO A 38 5.26 35.83 4.80
N SER A 39 4.38 35.36 3.91
CA SER A 39 3.63 34.14 4.16
C SER A 39 4.66 33.05 4.45
N LEU A 40 4.47 32.34 5.56
CA LEU A 40 5.16 31.07 5.77
C LEU A 40 4.66 30.13 4.69
N VAL A 41 5.23 30.22 3.49
CA VAL A 41 5.12 29.19 2.47
C VAL A 41 5.69 27.95 3.15
N ARG A 42 4.80 27.10 3.67
CA ARG A 42 5.13 25.72 3.94
C ARG A 42 5.80 25.23 2.67
N TYR A 43 7.10 24.96 2.71
CA TYR A 43 7.76 24.12 1.72
C TYR A 43 7.04 22.77 1.79
N ILE A 44 6.00 22.61 0.97
CA ILE A 44 5.35 21.34 0.75
C ILE A 44 6.42 20.49 0.10
N ARG A 45 7.05 19.62 0.87
CA ARG A 45 7.96 18.61 0.33
C ARG A 45 7.21 17.90 -0.81
N PRO A 46 7.81 17.74 -2.00
CA PRO A 46 7.14 17.05 -3.09
C PRO A 46 6.67 15.69 -2.58
N ARG A 47 5.39 15.38 -2.82
CA ARG A 47 4.82 14.09 -2.40
C ARG A 47 5.69 13.01 -3.02
N ARG A 48 6.27 12.16 -2.16
CA ARG A 48 6.98 10.95 -2.59
C ARG A 48 6.07 10.24 -3.60
N PRO A 49 6.57 9.88 -4.80
CA PRO A 49 5.76 9.20 -5.81
C PRO A 49 5.10 7.96 -5.18
N GLU A 50 3.81 7.82 -5.46
CA GLU A 50 2.97 6.80 -4.87
C GLU A 50 3.48 5.40 -5.23
N ARG A 51 3.87 4.62 -4.22
CA ARG A 51 4.21 3.21 -4.42
C ARG A 51 2.90 2.45 -4.65
N LYS A 52 2.77 1.80 -5.81
CA LYS A 52 1.57 1.05 -6.21
C LYS A 52 1.30 -0.20 -5.36
N THR A 53 2.23 -0.60 -4.49
CA THR A 53 2.05 -1.74 -3.58
C THR A 53 1.70 -1.26 -2.18
N PRO A 54 0.62 -1.80 -1.56
CA PRO A 54 0.32 -1.48 -0.18
C PRO A 54 1.49 -1.93 0.70
N PRO A 55 1.96 -1.10 1.64
CA PRO A 55 3.06 -1.48 2.51
C PRO A 55 2.65 -2.67 3.38
N LEU A 56 3.60 -3.56 3.67
CA LEU A 56 3.38 -4.65 4.62
C LEU A 56 3.06 -4.08 6.00
N LEU A 57 2.03 -4.61 6.64
CA LEU A 57 1.66 -4.19 7.99
C LEU A 57 2.64 -4.78 9.03
N PRO A 58 2.99 -4.03 10.08
CA PRO A 58 3.74 -4.59 11.21
C PRO A 58 2.98 -5.76 11.85
N PRO A 59 3.68 -6.82 12.34
CA PRO A 59 3.04 -8.05 12.81
C PRO A 59 1.91 -7.83 13.84
N LEU A 60 2.15 -6.97 14.85
CA LEU A 60 1.15 -6.68 15.88
C LEU A 60 -0.07 -5.91 15.36
N LYS A 61 0.14 -5.04 14.35
CA LYS A 61 -0.97 -4.33 13.71
C LYS A 61 -1.81 -5.30 12.87
N LEU A 62 -1.13 -6.16 12.10
CA LEU A 62 -1.78 -7.18 11.28
C LEU A 62 -2.63 -8.14 12.12
N TYR A 63 -2.05 -8.69 13.19
CA TYR A 63 -2.75 -9.55 14.15
C TYR A 63 -4.04 -8.93 14.68
N ARG A 64 -3.98 -7.67 15.15
CA ARG A 64 -5.16 -6.96 15.67
C ARG A 64 -6.20 -6.69 14.57
N SER A 65 -5.76 -6.37 13.36
CA SER A 65 -6.66 -6.14 12.23
C SER A 65 -7.41 -7.41 11.84
N ILE A 66 -6.73 -8.56 11.80
CA ILE A 66 -7.35 -9.87 11.52
C ILE A 66 -8.45 -10.19 12.53
N LEU A 67 -8.15 -10.08 13.83
CA LEU A 67 -9.15 -10.35 14.87
C LEU A 67 -10.35 -9.37 14.84
N ARG A 68 -10.16 -8.15 14.35
CA ARG A 68 -11.27 -7.19 14.12
C ARG A 68 -12.10 -7.59 12.90
N ALA A 69 -11.45 -8.03 11.83
CA ALA A 69 -12.13 -8.51 10.63
C ALA A 69 -12.97 -9.76 10.94
N HIS A 70 -12.43 -10.70 11.72
CA HIS A 70 -13.16 -11.87 12.21
C HIS A 70 -14.46 -11.52 12.93
N ARG A 71 -14.42 -10.52 13.83
CA ARG A 71 -15.61 -10.09 14.58
C ARG A 71 -16.68 -9.43 13.71
N THR A 72 -16.29 -8.79 12.62
CA THR A 72 -17.22 -8.01 11.79
C THR A 72 -17.71 -8.75 10.55
N LYS A 73 -16.94 -9.73 10.05
CA LYS A 73 -17.18 -10.40 8.76
C LYS A 73 -17.49 -11.90 8.86
N LEU A 74 -17.07 -12.58 9.92
CA LEU A 74 -17.26 -14.04 10.04
C LEU A 74 -18.47 -14.39 10.93
N PRO A 75 -19.21 -15.47 10.60
CA PRO A 75 -20.17 -16.11 11.50
C PRO A 75 -19.52 -16.58 12.81
N ALA A 76 -20.31 -16.72 13.88
CA ALA A 76 -19.81 -16.98 15.23
C ALA A 76 -18.97 -18.27 15.35
N GLU A 77 -19.40 -19.36 14.70
CA GLU A 77 -18.72 -20.65 14.71
C GLU A 77 -17.35 -20.57 14.02
N LEU A 78 -17.31 -20.00 12.81
CA LEU A 78 -16.07 -19.82 12.05
C LEU A 78 -15.12 -18.84 12.73
N ARG A 79 -15.66 -17.82 13.42
CA ARG A 79 -14.86 -16.88 14.21
C ARG A 79 -14.12 -17.57 15.34
N PHE A 80 -14.78 -18.47 16.07
CA PHE A 80 -14.15 -19.18 17.19
C PHE A 80 -12.96 -20.01 16.70
N LEU A 81 -13.17 -20.81 15.65
CA LEU A 81 -12.12 -21.62 15.04
C LEU A 81 -10.98 -20.75 14.48
N GLY A 82 -11.32 -19.69 13.75
CA GLY A 82 -10.35 -18.79 13.13
C GLY A 82 -9.52 -18.01 14.16
N ASP A 83 -10.14 -17.51 15.23
CA ASP A 83 -9.44 -16.77 16.29
C ASP A 83 -8.39 -17.65 17.00
N GLU A 84 -8.70 -18.91 17.28
CA GLU A 84 -7.76 -19.86 17.88
C GLU A 84 -6.60 -20.17 16.94
N TYR A 85 -6.89 -20.41 15.66
CA TYR A 85 -5.86 -20.66 14.64
C TYR A 85 -4.90 -19.48 14.46
N VAL A 86 -5.43 -18.25 14.36
CA VAL A 86 -4.59 -17.04 14.27
C VAL A 86 -3.66 -16.90 15.48
N LYS A 87 -4.16 -17.17 16.69
CA LYS A 87 -3.35 -17.11 17.91
C LYS A 87 -2.23 -18.15 17.90
N SER A 88 -2.52 -19.39 17.53
CA SER A 88 -1.52 -20.46 17.49
C SER A 88 -0.42 -20.16 16.48
N GLU A 89 -0.80 -19.71 15.29
CA GLU A 89 0.15 -19.42 14.21
C GLU A 89 1.06 -18.23 14.54
N PHE A 90 0.51 -17.11 15.02
CA PHE A 90 1.32 -15.96 15.42
C PHE A 90 2.22 -16.28 16.63
N LYS A 91 1.79 -17.18 17.52
CA LYS A 91 2.61 -17.65 18.63
C LYS A 91 3.76 -18.53 18.14
N ALA A 92 3.49 -19.45 17.20
CA ALA A 92 4.49 -20.33 16.61
C ALA A 92 5.56 -19.54 15.84
N HIS A 93 5.17 -18.46 15.16
CA HIS A 93 6.07 -17.61 14.37
C HIS A 93 6.74 -16.48 15.18
N LYS A 94 6.57 -16.44 16.51
CA LYS A 94 7.14 -15.38 17.36
C LYS A 94 8.67 -15.41 17.41
N THR A 95 9.28 -16.59 17.29
CA THR A 95 10.73 -16.81 17.42
C THR A 95 11.42 -17.07 16.08
N THR A 96 10.75 -16.80 14.97
CA THR A 96 11.34 -16.97 13.65
C THR A 96 12.25 -15.78 13.32
N ASP A 97 13.54 -16.04 13.14
CA ASP A 97 14.53 -14.98 12.87
C ASP A 97 14.81 -14.79 11.37
N ASN A 98 14.51 -15.79 10.53
CA ASN A 98 14.78 -15.70 9.10
C ASN A 98 13.90 -14.62 8.45
N PRO A 99 14.47 -13.53 7.90
CA PRO A 99 13.70 -12.41 7.35
C PRO A 99 12.81 -12.84 6.17
N MET A 100 13.22 -13.82 5.37
CA MET A 100 12.41 -14.32 4.26
C MET A 100 11.13 -14.99 4.75
N HIS A 101 11.22 -15.75 5.85
CA HIS A 101 10.05 -16.41 6.44
C HIS A 101 9.10 -15.38 7.06
N ILE A 102 9.64 -14.37 7.74
CA ILE A 102 8.84 -13.27 8.30
C ILE A 102 8.08 -12.53 7.20
N ILE A 103 8.76 -12.19 6.09
CA ILE A 103 8.13 -11.50 4.96
C ILE A 103 7.06 -12.38 4.31
N GLY A 104 7.35 -13.66 4.07
CA GLY A 104 6.40 -14.62 3.51
C GLY A 104 5.15 -14.74 4.40
N PHE A 105 5.35 -14.92 5.70
CA PHE A 105 4.29 -14.95 6.70
C PHE A 105 3.42 -13.69 6.64
N LEU A 106 4.02 -12.49 6.77
CA LEU A 106 3.27 -11.24 6.76
C LEU A 106 2.50 -11.02 5.46
N THR A 107 3.08 -11.40 4.32
CA THR A 107 2.42 -11.27 3.01
C THR A 107 1.18 -12.16 2.95
N GLN A 108 1.31 -13.44 3.31
CA GLN A 108 0.19 -14.39 3.31
C GLN A 108 -0.94 -13.94 4.25
N TRP A 109 -0.61 -13.52 5.48
CA TRP A 109 -1.59 -13.06 6.45
C TRP A 109 -2.26 -11.72 6.05
N GLN A 110 -1.57 -10.88 5.29
CA GLN A 110 -2.14 -9.66 4.74
C GLN A 110 -3.08 -9.94 3.56
N ASP A 111 -2.76 -10.92 2.73
CA ASP A 111 -3.66 -11.39 1.66
C ASP A 111 -4.89 -12.09 2.24
N TYR A 112 -4.72 -12.87 3.31
CA TYR A 112 -5.84 -13.42 4.09
C TYR A 112 -6.74 -12.32 4.65
N LEU A 113 -6.18 -11.28 5.29
CA LEU A 113 -6.97 -10.15 5.76
C LEU A 113 -7.77 -9.50 4.61
N ARG A 114 -7.15 -9.34 3.44
CA ARG A 114 -7.81 -8.80 2.25
C ARG A 114 -8.96 -9.69 1.77
N SER A 115 -8.81 -11.02 1.82
CA SER A 115 -9.87 -11.95 1.42
C SER A 115 -11.05 -11.92 2.39
N ILE A 116 -10.79 -11.75 3.69
CA ILE A 116 -11.84 -11.53 4.69
C ILE A 116 -12.58 -10.21 4.44
N ASP A 117 -11.84 -9.12 4.25
CA ASP A 117 -12.42 -7.80 4.02
C ASP A 117 -13.21 -7.74 2.69
N GLY A 118 -12.70 -8.38 1.64
CA GLY A 118 -13.33 -8.48 0.33
C GLY A 118 -14.45 -9.51 0.24
N GLY A 119 -14.71 -10.31 1.29
CA GLY A 119 -15.74 -11.34 1.29
C GLY A 119 -15.47 -12.55 0.38
N THR A 120 -14.32 -12.60 -0.31
CA THR A 120 -13.97 -13.68 -1.23
C THR A 120 -13.72 -15.01 -0.50
N TRP A 121 -13.50 -14.96 0.82
CA TRP A 121 -13.32 -16.14 1.66
C TRP A 121 -14.48 -17.14 1.61
N GLN A 122 -15.71 -16.69 1.35
CA GLN A 122 -16.89 -17.57 1.24
C GLN A 122 -16.89 -18.41 -0.05
N GLN A 123 -16.19 -17.92 -1.08
CA GLN A 123 -16.18 -18.51 -2.42
C GLN A 123 -14.94 -19.37 -2.67
N GLY A 124 -14.05 -19.48 -1.67
CA GLY A 124 -12.84 -20.29 -1.74
C GLY A 124 -13.21 -21.76 -1.96
N LYS A 125 -12.97 -22.25 -3.17
CA LYS A 125 -13.02 -23.68 -3.50
C LYS A 125 -11.61 -24.14 -3.86
N MET A 126 -11.26 -25.33 -3.41
CA MET A 126 -10.02 -25.97 -3.82
C MET A 126 -10.06 -26.22 -5.32
N THR A 127 -9.09 -25.71 -6.07
CA THR A 127 -8.99 -25.97 -7.50
C THR A 127 -8.20 -27.25 -7.75
N GLN A 128 -8.33 -27.84 -8.95
CA GLN A 128 -7.53 -29.02 -9.33
C GLN A 128 -6.03 -28.72 -9.24
N GLN A 129 -5.62 -27.50 -9.60
CA GLN A 129 -4.22 -27.07 -9.53
C GLN A 129 -3.68 -27.02 -8.09
N ASP A 130 -4.55 -26.85 -7.10
CA ASP A 130 -4.15 -26.87 -5.69
C ASP A 130 -3.97 -28.32 -5.20
N LEU A 131 -4.78 -29.25 -5.71
CA LEU A 131 -4.61 -30.68 -5.46
C LEU A 131 -3.30 -31.21 -6.04
N ASP A 132 -2.95 -30.78 -7.26
CA ASP A 132 -1.73 -31.23 -7.95
C ASP A 132 -0.43 -30.76 -7.26
N LYS A 133 -0.50 -29.71 -6.43
CA LYS A 133 0.64 -29.19 -5.65
C LYS A 133 0.83 -29.90 -4.31
N MET A 134 -0.16 -30.67 -3.86
CA MET A 134 -0.10 -31.34 -2.57
C MET A 134 0.67 -32.66 -2.65
N SER A 135 1.30 -33.05 -1.54
CA SER A 135 1.92 -34.37 -1.45
C SER A 135 0.84 -35.47 -1.43
N PRO A 136 1.16 -36.70 -1.85
CA PRO A 136 0.23 -37.83 -1.78
C PRO A 136 -0.35 -38.04 -0.38
N GLU A 137 0.46 -37.83 0.67
CA GLU A 137 0.04 -37.96 2.07
C GLU A 137 -0.96 -36.88 2.46
N GLN A 138 -0.74 -35.63 2.04
CA GLN A 138 -1.66 -34.52 2.28
C GLN A 138 -3.01 -34.75 1.58
N VAL A 139 -2.98 -35.31 0.36
CA VAL A 139 -4.20 -35.68 -0.36
C VAL A 139 -4.95 -36.80 0.36
N SER A 140 -4.24 -37.80 0.91
CA SER A 140 -4.86 -38.86 1.71
C SER A 140 -5.56 -38.31 2.95
N GLN A 141 -4.88 -37.45 3.72
CA GLN A 141 -5.45 -36.81 4.91
C GLN A 141 -6.69 -35.98 4.59
N LEU A 142 -6.64 -35.23 3.48
CA LEU A 142 -7.79 -34.45 3.03
C LEU A 142 -8.98 -35.36 2.66
N TYR A 143 -8.71 -36.49 2.00
CA TYR A 143 -9.73 -37.47 1.64
C TYR A 143 -10.38 -38.09 2.89
N GLU A 144 -9.59 -38.46 3.89
CA GLU A 144 -10.09 -38.97 5.17
C GLU A 144 -11.01 -37.96 5.85
N LEU A 145 -10.58 -36.70 5.95
CA LEU A 145 -11.39 -35.62 6.54
C LEU A 145 -12.72 -35.42 5.81
N MET A 146 -12.71 -35.49 4.47
CA MET A 146 -13.93 -35.41 3.67
C MET A 146 -14.89 -36.57 3.98
N GLN A 147 -14.38 -37.77 4.22
CA GLN A 147 -15.24 -38.91 4.57
C GLN A 147 -15.86 -38.75 5.96
N GLU A 148 -15.09 -38.28 6.96
CA GLU A 148 -15.62 -38.08 8.32
C GLU A 148 -16.70 -36.99 8.35
N THR A 149 -16.51 -35.88 7.63
CA THR A 149 -17.52 -34.81 7.56
C THR A 149 -18.84 -35.27 6.90
N LYS A 150 -18.77 -36.15 5.89
CA LYS A 150 -19.96 -36.76 5.28
C LYS A 150 -20.72 -37.66 6.24
N ARG A 151 -20.00 -38.41 7.08
CA ARG A 151 -20.63 -39.27 8.10
C ARG A 151 -21.38 -38.46 9.16
N LEU A 152 -20.80 -37.36 9.62
CA LEU A 152 -21.44 -36.47 10.59
C LEU A 152 -22.72 -35.82 10.05
N GLY A 153 -22.75 -35.44 8.77
CA GLY A 153 -23.94 -34.84 8.16
C GLY A 153 -25.10 -35.82 7.88
N GLN A 154 -24.87 -37.12 8.08
CA GLN A 154 -25.90 -38.16 7.93
C GLN A 154 -26.52 -38.60 9.27
N GLN A 155 -25.98 -38.12 10.40
CA GLN A 155 -26.50 -38.34 11.75
C GLN A 155 -27.42 -37.20 12.17
#